data_AF-A0A7S0JET3-F1
#
_entry.id   AF-A0A7S0JET3-F1
#
_cell.length_a   1.000
_cell.length_b   1.000
_cell.length_c   1.000
_cell.angle_alpha   90.00
_cell.angle_beta   90.00
_cell.angle_gamma   90.00
#
_symmetry.space_group_name_H-M   'P 1'
#
loop_
_entity.id
_entity.type
_entity.pdbx_description
1 polymer ?
#
loop_
_entity_poly.entity_id
_entity_poly.type
_entity_poly.pdbx_seq_one_letter_code
_entity_poly.pdbx_strand_id
1 'polypeptide(L)'
;EVPADEEAHGSAADELHCGGERRLERLRTAAALLLSDALCTRLHLSSTMVGDTGAAAIGEGLKAGAVVNFLAIVRCNVGDAGAAAIGEALKVNEALATLRLDGNKIGDAGAIAIADGLKVNKVL
;
A
#
# COMPACT_ATOMS: atom_id res chain seq x y z
N GLU A 1 17.38 43.12 -25.55
CA GLU A 1 17.33 41.88 -26.37
C GLU A 1 16.19 40.96 -25.91
N VAL A 2 15.97 39.84 -26.62
CA VAL A 2 15.18 38.62 -26.28
C VAL A 2 15.93 37.46 -26.98
N PRO A 3 15.89 36.17 -26.56
CA PRO A 3 14.97 35.45 -25.65
C PRO A 3 15.51 35.39 -24.19
N ALA A 4 15.21 34.47 -23.25
CA ALA A 4 14.59 33.14 -23.32
C ALA A 4 13.94 32.62 -22.00
N ASP A 5 13.54 31.34 -22.08
CA ASP A 5 12.92 30.38 -21.15
C ASP A 5 13.53 30.31 -19.72
N GLU A 6 12.77 29.98 -18.67
CA GLU A 6 12.17 28.65 -18.44
C GLU A 6 10.90 28.70 -17.56
N GLU A 7 9.91 27.84 -17.85
CA GLU A 7 8.70 27.71 -17.02
C GLU A 7 8.97 26.94 -15.72
N ALA A 8 8.49 27.49 -14.60
CA ALA A 8 8.22 26.72 -13.40
C ALA A 8 6.83 27.06 -12.88
N HIS A 9 5.86 26.19 -13.15
CA HIS A 9 4.51 26.21 -12.57
C HIS A 9 4.57 25.93 -11.05
N GLY A 10 5.05 26.90 -10.27
CA GLY A 10 5.07 26.89 -8.81
C GLY A 10 3.68 27.16 -8.22
N SER A 11 2.71 26.29 -8.51
CA SER A 11 1.36 26.40 -7.96
C SER A 11 1.36 26.08 -6.47
N ALA A 12 1.41 27.13 -5.65
CA ALA A 12 0.83 27.24 -4.29
C ALA A 12 0.39 25.91 -3.65
N ALA A 13 1.37 25.15 -3.15
CA ALA A 13 1.17 23.98 -2.28
C ALA A 13 1.73 24.24 -0.86
N ASP A 14 2.01 25.51 -0.55
CA ASP A 14 2.15 25.98 0.82
C ASP A 14 0.76 26.24 1.42
N GLU A 15 0.64 26.06 2.73
CA GLU A 15 -0.58 26.24 3.53
C GLU A 15 -1.82 25.40 3.14
N LEU A 16 -1.85 24.13 3.60
CA LEU A 16 -3.08 23.61 4.22
C LEU A 16 -2.76 22.84 5.52
N HIS A 17 -2.93 23.55 6.63
CA HIS A 17 -3.07 22.98 7.97
C HIS A 17 -4.01 21.77 7.99
N CYS A 18 -3.61 20.68 8.65
CA CYS A 18 -4.60 19.81 9.30
C CYS A 18 -4.03 18.98 10.46
N GLY A 19 -4.46 19.31 11.68
CA GLY A 19 -4.44 18.39 12.83
C GLY A 19 -5.42 17.20 12.69
N GLY A 20 -5.74 16.78 11.46
CA GLY A 20 -6.71 15.73 11.12
C GLY A 20 -6.10 14.33 10.95
N GLU A 21 -4.78 14.22 10.84
CA GLU A 21 -4.10 12.93 10.56
C GLU A 21 -4.39 11.86 11.61
N ARG A 22 -4.45 12.24 12.90
CA ARG A 22 -4.79 11.34 14.01
C ARG A 22 -6.22 10.78 13.97
N ARG A 23 -7.12 11.34 13.15
CA ARG A 23 -8.48 10.80 12.92
C ARG A 23 -8.50 9.83 11.74
N LEU A 24 -7.72 10.11 10.69
CA LEU A 24 -7.52 9.23 9.54
C LEU A 24 -6.75 7.96 9.92
N GLU A 25 -5.78 8.05 10.81
CA GLU A 25 -4.99 6.90 11.26
C GLU A 25 -5.86 5.83 11.94
N ARG A 26 -6.82 6.23 12.78
CA ARG A 26 -7.79 5.30 13.40
C ARG A 26 -8.74 4.67 12.37
N LEU A 27 -9.08 5.38 11.29
CA LEU A 27 -9.85 4.83 10.17
C LEU A 27 -9.02 3.89 9.28
N ARG A 28 -7.73 4.17 9.08
CA ARG A 28 -6.77 3.28 8.39
C ARG A 28 -6.60 1.97 9.15
N THR A 29 -6.46 2.02 10.48
CA THR A 29 -6.41 0.81 11.33
C THR A 29 -7.76 0.08 11.36
N ALA A 30 -8.89 0.81 11.34
CA ALA A 30 -10.22 0.19 11.27
C ALA A 30 -10.45 -0.59 9.96
N ALA A 31 -9.86 -0.18 8.83
CA ALA A 31 -9.91 -0.97 7.60
C ALA A 31 -9.23 -2.34 7.77
N ALA A 32 -8.09 -2.41 8.46
CA ALA A 32 -7.43 -3.68 8.78
C ALA A 32 -8.26 -4.56 9.75
N LEU A 33 -9.03 -3.95 10.67
CA LEU A 33 -9.99 -4.67 11.52
C LEU A 33 -11.27 -5.10 10.78
N LEU A 34 -11.62 -4.45 9.66
CA LEU A 34 -12.71 -4.89 8.80
C LEU A 34 -12.32 -6.05 7.86
N LEU A 35 -11.04 -6.42 7.78
CA LEU A 35 -10.59 -7.63 7.08
C LEU A 35 -10.87 -8.92 7.87
N SER A 36 -11.12 -8.86 9.18
CA SER A 36 -11.50 -10.04 9.97
C SER A 36 -12.97 -10.43 9.84
N ASP A 37 -13.81 -9.58 9.22
CA ASP A 37 -15.20 -9.93 8.91
C ASP A 37 -15.23 -10.66 7.55
N ALA A 38 -15.65 -11.93 7.58
CA ALA A 38 -15.25 -12.99 6.64
C ALA A 38 -15.88 -12.94 5.23
N LEU A 39 -16.20 -11.74 4.72
CA LEU A 39 -16.83 -11.51 3.42
C LEU A 39 -16.06 -10.55 2.50
N CYS A 40 -15.02 -9.86 2.98
CA CYS A 40 -14.29 -8.87 2.19
C CYS A 40 -13.25 -9.51 1.23
N THR A 41 -13.72 -10.21 0.19
CA THR A 41 -12.87 -10.96 -0.74
C THR A 41 -12.00 -10.07 -1.65
N ARG A 42 -12.27 -8.75 -1.72
CA ARG A 42 -11.55 -7.79 -2.57
C ARG A 42 -11.31 -6.47 -1.83
N LEU A 43 -10.05 -6.14 -1.58
CA LEU A 43 -9.61 -4.84 -1.06
C LEU A 43 -9.01 -4.01 -2.19
N HIS A 44 -9.53 -2.80 -2.41
CA HIS A 44 -8.98 -1.85 -3.38
C HIS A 44 -8.72 -0.51 -2.69
N LEU A 45 -7.44 -0.13 -2.62
CA LEU A 45 -6.96 1.14 -2.09
C LEU A 45 -6.29 1.89 -3.24
N SER A 46 -6.82 3.05 -3.58
CA SER A 46 -6.32 3.89 -4.67
C SER A 46 -6.21 5.32 -4.20
N SER A 47 -5.10 5.99 -4.54
CA SER A 47 -4.91 7.44 -4.37
C SER A 47 -5.09 7.95 -2.94
N THR A 48 -4.96 7.06 -1.95
CA THR A 48 -4.89 7.39 -0.52
C THR A 48 -3.44 7.30 -0.06
N MET A 49 -3.01 8.18 0.85
CA MET A 49 -1.69 8.06 1.50
C MET A 49 -1.71 6.88 2.48
N VAL A 50 -1.59 5.65 1.97
CA VAL A 50 -1.41 4.44 2.78
C VAL A 50 0.01 4.44 3.36
N GLY A 51 1.01 4.73 2.52
CA GLY A 51 2.42 4.68 2.88
C GLY A 51 2.89 3.30 3.34
N ASP A 52 4.12 3.25 3.82
CA ASP A 52 4.69 2.00 4.35
C ASP A 52 3.96 1.52 5.61
N THR A 53 3.55 2.43 6.49
CA THR A 53 2.81 2.11 7.73
C THR A 53 1.47 1.41 7.44
N GLY A 54 0.72 1.89 6.45
CA GLY A 54 -0.53 1.26 6.06
C GLY A 54 -0.33 -0.05 5.31
N ALA A 55 0.72 -0.17 4.49
CA ALA A 55 1.09 -1.42 3.84
C ALA A 55 1.52 -2.48 4.87
N ALA A 56 2.23 -2.09 5.93
CA ALA A 56 2.57 -2.96 7.05
C ALA A 56 1.32 -3.43 7.81
N ALA A 57 0.36 -2.55 8.09
CA ALA A 57 -0.91 -2.94 8.72
C ALA A 57 -1.72 -3.93 7.86
N ILE A 58 -1.70 -3.78 6.53
CA ILE A 58 -2.30 -4.74 5.59
C ILE A 58 -1.53 -6.07 5.63
N GLY A 59 -0.20 -6.04 5.67
CA GLY A 59 0.65 -7.22 5.82
C GLY A 59 0.33 -8.01 7.10
N GLU A 60 0.20 -7.34 8.25
CA GLU A 60 -0.21 -7.99 9.50
C GLU A 60 -1.64 -8.56 9.42
N GLY A 61 -2.58 -7.87 8.78
CA GLY A 61 -3.92 -8.40 8.51
C GLY A 61 -3.91 -9.66 7.64
N LEU A 62 -3.08 -9.68 6.58
CA LEU A 62 -2.89 -10.85 5.73
C LEU A 62 -2.24 -12.02 6.50
N LYS A 63 -1.28 -11.77 7.40
CA LYS A 63 -0.70 -12.79 8.29
C LYS A 63 -1.71 -13.36 9.29
N ALA A 64 -2.64 -12.53 9.76
CA ALA A 64 -3.70 -12.92 10.69
C ALA A 64 -4.80 -13.82 10.07
N GLY A 65 -4.64 -14.26 8.81
CA GLY A 65 -5.57 -15.16 8.13
C GLY A 65 -6.70 -14.44 7.38
N ALA A 66 -6.55 -13.16 7.02
CA ALA A 66 -7.55 -12.44 6.24
C ALA A 66 -7.83 -13.12 4.88
N VAL A 67 -9.10 -13.40 4.62
CA VAL A 67 -9.59 -14.11 3.42
C VAL A 67 -9.79 -13.15 2.23
N VAL A 68 -8.76 -12.36 1.95
CA VAL A 68 -8.76 -11.40 0.83
C VAL A 68 -8.16 -12.07 -0.39
N ASN A 69 -8.97 -12.41 -1.40
CA ASN A 69 -8.47 -12.99 -2.66
C ASN A 69 -7.89 -11.95 -3.62
N PHE A 70 -8.29 -10.68 -3.51
CA PHE A 70 -7.80 -9.60 -4.37
C PHE A 70 -7.36 -8.40 -3.53
N LEU A 71 -6.09 -8.01 -3.63
CA LEU A 71 -5.53 -6.82 -3.00
C LEU A 71 -4.96 -5.89 -4.07
N ALA A 72 -5.52 -4.69 -4.18
CA ALA A 72 -4.93 -3.61 -4.97
C ALA A 72 -4.58 -2.43 -4.07
N ILE A 73 -3.33 -1.99 -4.15
CA ILE A 73 -2.80 -0.79 -3.49
C ILE A 73 -2.15 0.04 -4.60
N VAL A 74 -2.85 1.04 -5.13
CA VAL A 74 -2.47 1.74 -6.37
C VAL A 74 -2.25 3.22 -6.11
N ARG A 75 -1.07 3.76 -6.49
CA ARG A 75 -0.68 5.16 -6.26
C ARG A 75 -0.82 5.59 -4.79
N CYS A 76 -0.40 4.73 -3.87
CA CYS A 76 -0.57 4.91 -2.42
C CYS A 76 0.72 5.28 -1.67
N ASN A 77 1.78 5.63 -2.41
CA ASN A 77 3.11 5.99 -1.89
C ASN A 77 3.72 4.90 -0.98
N VAL A 78 3.48 3.62 -1.29
CA VAL A 78 4.20 2.49 -0.67
C VAL A 78 5.63 2.46 -1.21
N GLY A 79 6.62 2.33 -0.35
CA GLY A 79 8.02 2.14 -0.66
C GLY A 79 8.50 0.73 -0.33
N ASP A 80 9.82 0.56 -0.22
CA ASP A 80 10.45 -0.74 0.02
C ASP A 80 10.05 -1.38 1.36
N ALA A 81 9.87 -0.58 2.41
CA ALA A 81 9.51 -1.08 3.74
C ALA A 81 8.08 -1.66 3.76
N GLY A 82 7.11 -0.98 3.13
CA GLY A 82 5.75 -1.47 2.99
C GLY A 82 5.66 -2.67 2.04
N ALA A 83 6.43 -2.65 0.95
CA ALA A 83 6.57 -3.80 0.05
C ALA A 83 7.14 -5.04 0.75
N ALA A 84 8.14 -4.86 1.61
CA ALA A 84 8.72 -5.95 2.41
C ALA A 84 7.71 -6.54 3.41
N ALA A 85 6.91 -5.70 4.08
CA ALA A 85 5.87 -6.17 4.98
C ALA A 85 4.77 -6.99 4.26
N ILE A 86 4.41 -6.59 3.03
CA ILE A 86 3.53 -7.38 2.14
C ILE A 86 4.23 -8.69 1.73
N GLY A 87 5.51 -8.64 1.33
CA GLY A 87 6.31 -9.82 0.97
C GLY A 87 6.38 -10.87 2.09
N GLU A 88 6.60 -10.46 3.34
CA GLU A 88 6.55 -11.36 4.50
C GLU A 88 5.14 -11.93 4.73
N ALA A 89 4.09 -11.17 4.48
CA ALA A 89 2.72 -11.66 4.61
C ALA A 89 2.33 -12.67 3.52
N LEU A 90 2.85 -12.51 2.30
CA LEU A 90 2.68 -13.48 1.21
C LEU A 90 3.26 -14.86 1.55
N LYS A 91 4.24 -14.95 2.46
CA LYS A 91 4.82 -16.24 2.86
C LYS A 91 3.87 -17.14 3.65
N VAL A 92 2.82 -16.56 4.24
CA VAL A 92 1.88 -17.27 5.13
C VAL A 92 0.41 -17.15 4.69
N ASN A 93 0.06 -16.19 3.83
CA ASN A 93 -1.31 -16.03 3.36
C ASN A 93 -1.61 -16.96 2.17
N GLU A 94 -2.49 -17.93 2.40
CA GLU A 94 -2.94 -18.92 1.40
C GLU A 94 -4.31 -18.57 0.76
N ALA A 95 -4.79 -17.33 0.91
CA ALA A 95 -6.08 -16.89 0.37
C ALA A 95 -5.94 -15.87 -0.78
N LEU A 96 -4.89 -15.05 -0.75
CA LEU A 96 -4.64 -14.02 -1.75
C LEU A 96 -4.29 -14.65 -3.09
N ALA A 97 -5.05 -14.31 -4.13
CA ALA A 97 -4.94 -14.83 -5.49
C ALA A 97 -4.71 -13.73 -6.54
N THR A 98 -4.68 -12.45 -6.12
CA THR A 98 -4.31 -11.33 -6.99
C THR A 98 -3.75 -10.19 -6.15
N LEU A 99 -2.53 -9.76 -6.44
CA LEU A 99 -1.87 -8.60 -5.84
C LEU A 99 -1.57 -7.55 -6.92
N ARG A 100 -1.94 -6.30 -6.69
CA ARG A 100 -1.61 -5.15 -7.54
C ARG A 100 -0.99 -4.03 -6.74
N LEU A 101 0.19 -3.57 -7.15
CA LEU A 101 0.98 -2.54 -6.48
C LEU A 101 1.34 -1.36 -7.41
N ASP A 102 0.54 -1.16 -8.46
CA ASP A 102 0.81 -0.21 -9.55
C ASP A 102 0.99 1.24 -9.07
N GLY A 103 2.00 1.94 -9.60
CA GLY A 103 2.21 3.37 -9.33
C GLY A 103 2.62 3.71 -7.90
N ASN A 104 3.11 2.74 -7.13
CA ASN A 104 3.82 2.99 -5.86
C ASN A 104 5.30 3.33 -6.10
N LYS A 105 6.04 3.62 -5.03
CA LYS A 105 7.47 3.97 -5.01
C LYS A 105 8.34 2.77 -4.58
N ILE A 106 7.97 1.57 -5.02
CA ILE A 106 8.68 0.33 -4.71
C ILE A 106 9.93 0.29 -5.59
N GLY A 107 11.10 0.18 -4.97
CA GLY A 107 12.39 -0.02 -5.64
C GLY A 107 12.82 -1.48 -5.61
N ASP A 108 14.08 -1.73 -5.95
CA ASP A 108 14.62 -3.08 -6.11
C ASP A 108 14.52 -3.91 -4.82
N ALA A 109 14.74 -3.30 -3.65
CA ALA A 109 14.69 -4.00 -2.36
C ALA A 109 13.27 -4.48 -2.02
N GLY A 110 12.25 -3.63 -2.24
CA GLY A 110 10.85 -4.00 -2.06
C GLY A 110 10.38 -5.03 -3.08
N ALA A 111 10.83 -4.91 -4.34
CA ALA A 111 10.54 -5.88 -5.39
C ALA A 111 11.13 -7.27 -5.08
N ILE A 112 12.37 -7.34 -4.59
CA ILE A 112 13.00 -8.58 -4.13
C ILE A 112 12.20 -9.20 -2.98
N ALA A 113 11.80 -8.42 -1.97
CA ALA A 113 11.05 -8.94 -0.84
C ALA A 113 9.66 -9.49 -1.23
N ILE A 114 8.97 -8.84 -2.19
CA ILE A 114 7.73 -9.38 -2.78
C ILE A 114 8.01 -10.68 -3.54
N ALA A 115 9.08 -10.72 -4.36
CA ALA A 115 9.44 -11.92 -5.11
C ALA A 115 9.78 -13.11 -4.18
N ASP A 116 10.47 -12.87 -3.06
CA ASP A 116 10.75 -13.89 -2.05
C ASP A 116 9.49 -14.37 -1.32
N GLY A 117 8.51 -13.49 -1.12
CA GLY A 117 7.16 -13.85 -0.66
C GLY A 117 6.43 -14.76 -1.65
N LEU A 118 6.45 -14.39 -2.94
CA LEU A 118 5.80 -15.15 -4.02
C LEU A 118 6.44 -16.52 -4.27
N LYS A 119 7.77 -16.66 -4.14
CA LYS A 119 8.47 -17.96 -4.33
C LYS A 119 7.95 -19.10 -3.43
N VAL A 120 7.43 -18.77 -2.25
CA VAL A 120 6.92 -19.76 -1.30
C VAL A 120 5.39 -19.80 -1.24
N ASN A 121 4.72 -18.75 -1.73
CA ASN A 121 3.27 -18.74 -1.92
C ASN A 121 2.90 -19.76 -3.03
N LYS A 122 1.76 -20.45 -2.87
CA LYS A 122 1.29 -21.50 -3.78
C LYS A 122 -0.02 -21.14 -4.50
N VAL A 123 -0.48 -19.89 -4.33
CA VAL A 123 -1.81 -19.40 -4.72
C VAL A 123 -1.72 -18.24 -5.72
N LEU A 124 -0.67 -17.42 -5.61
CA LEU A 124 -0.30 -16.33 -6.53
C LEU A 124 0.68 -16.76 -7.63
#